data_AF-A0A1U9LIH2-F1
#
_entry.id   AF-A0A1U9LIH2-F1
#
_cell.length_a   1.000
_cell.length_b   1.000
_cell.length_c   1.000
_cell.angle_alpha   90.00
_cell.angle_beta   90.00
_cell.angle_gamma   90.00
#
_symmetry.space_group_name_H-M   'P 1'
#
loop_
_entity.id
_entity.type
_entity.pdbx_description
1 polymer ?
#
loop_
_entity_poly.entity_id
_entity_poly.type
_entity_poly.pdbx_seq_one_letter_code
_entity_poly.pdbx_strand_id
1 'polypeptide(L)'
;MTHYTKISELRGDFPTAFRADGSLFLAGKAEIESLPENLSSDGHINLSRCINLRAIPARIAPKLYLTASECPSLTKIAEGLSLYYAQFCDCTALKGLPSVLTVTHGLAVDGCTNLSEIPSTIKVGSLSAKHCKALTSLPVGLSPLSDLHLDESMVQAIPDGTVVRHGLSLINTPITHLPEGLGLKSYLNVSSCENLKELPSDLGRISWLLAKDCTALSQLPSGLVVEDLDVSGCTALESLPEDLIVKRGLWLTGCNGIKIPQKVIDRCGEKIHYPETYEVIAAPKIDQPSP
;
A
#
# COMPACT_ATOMS: atom_id res chain seq x y z
N MET A 1 -36.28 0.73 -5.29
CA MET A 1 -34.97 0.46 -5.88
C MET A 1 -35.18 0.12 -7.35
N THR A 2 -34.29 0.56 -8.24
CA THR A 2 -34.50 0.56 -9.69
C THR A 2 -33.41 -0.25 -10.38
N HIS A 3 -33.84 -1.18 -11.23
CA HIS A 3 -32.98 -1.97 -12.09
C HIS A 3 -32.99 -1.40 -13.50
N TYR A 4 -31.90 -0.77 -13.92
CA TYR A 4 -31.78 -0.27 -15.28
C TYR A 4 -31.27 -1.37 -16.19
N THR A 5 -32.05 -1.70 -17.23
CA THR A 5 -31.65 -2.70 -18.23
C THR A 5 -31.17 -2.05 -19.53
N LYS A 6 -31.55 -0.78 -19.76
CA LYS A 6 -31.17 0.00 -20.93
C LYS A 6 -30.57 1.35 -20.54
N ILE A 7 -29.55 1.77 -21.27
CA ILE A 7 -28.98 3.14 -21.13
C ILE A 7 -30.06 4.22 -21.35
N SER A 8 -31.04 3.98 -22.22
CA SER A 8 -32.12 4.96 -22.48
C SER A 8 -32.98 5.24 -21.25
N GLU A 9 -33.24 4.22 -20.42
CA GLU A 9 -33.97 4.38 -19.15
C GLU A 9 -33.14 5.22 -18.18
N LEU A 10 -31.87 4.85 -18.00
CA LEU A 10 -30.94 5.58 -17.12
C LEU A 10 -30.75 7.04 -17.56
N ARG A 11 -30.73 7.31 -18.87
CA ARG A 11 -30.65 8.67 -19.44
C ARG A 11 -31.94 9.45 -19.29
N GLY A 12 -33.09 8.77 -19.32
CA GLY A 12 -34.39 9.38 -19.07
C GLY A 12 -34.51 9.88 -17.63
N ASP A 13 -34.08 9.06 -16.66
CA ASP A 13 -34.19 9.39 -15.24
C ASP A 13 -33.07 10.32 -14.76
N PHE A 14 -31.87 10.23 -15.36
CA PHE A 14 -30.71 11.06 -15.01
C PHE A 14 -30.08 11.78 -16.22
N PRO A 15 -30.80 12.66 -16.91
CA PRO A 15 -30.29 13.29 -18.13
C PRO A 15 -29.02 14.12 -17.87
N THR A 16 -28.93 14.78 -16.70
CA THR A 16 -27.77 15.62 -16.32
C THR A 16 -26.56 14.82 -15.84
N ALA A 17 -26.70 13.51 -15.62
CA ALA A 17 -25.59 12.65 -15.22
C ALA A 17 -24.63 12.38 -16.38
N PHE A 18 -25.14 12.40 -17.62
CA PHE A 18 -24.37 12.21 -18.84
C PHE A 18 -23.76 13.55 -19.26
N ARG A 19 -22.46 13.69 -19.08
CA ARG A 19 -21.72 14.93 -19.36
C ARG A 19 -21.28 15.01 -20.81
N ALA A 20 -21.01 16.23 -21.27
CA ALA A 20 -20.60 16.50 -22.65
C ALA A 20 -19.21 15.95 -22.98
N ASP A 21 -18.35 15.75 -21.97
CA ASP A 21 -17.02 15.14 -22.08
C ASP A 21 -17.08 13.59 -22.10
N GLY A 22 -18.28 13.02 -22.12
CA GLY A 22 -18.49 11.57 -22.09
C GLY A 22 -18.52 10.98 -20.67
N SER A 23 -18.28 11.76 -19.61
CA SER A 23 -18.34 11.30 -18.22
C SER A 23 -19.78 10.99 -17.77
N LEU A 24 -19.93 10.06 -16.82
CA LEU A 24 -21.21 9.64 -16.25
C LEU A 24 -21.19 9.78 -14.73
N PHE A 25 -21.90 10.78 -14.20
CA PHE A 25 -21.93 11.08 -12.76
C PHE A 25 -23.27 10.72 -12.13
N LEU A 26 -23.31 9.54 -11.53
CA LEU A 26 -24.45 8.98 -10.80
C LEU A 26 -24.20 8.96 -9.29
N ALA A 27 -23.22 9.72 -8.79
CA ALA A 27 -22.91 9.74 -7.37
C ALA A 27 -24.14 10.10 -6.52
N GLY A 28 -24.33 9.36 -5.42
CA GLY A 28 -25.43 9.56 -4.47
C GLY A 28 -26.82 9.12 -4.96
N LYS A 29 -26.94 8.47 -6.12
CA LYS A 29 -28.21 7.98 -6.64
C LYS A 29 -28.59 6.66 -5.97
N ALA A 30 -29.10 6.77 -4.74
CA ALA A 30 -29.47 5.66 -3.88
C ALA A 30 -30.53 4.74 -4.49
N GLU A 31 -31.34 5.22 -5.43
CA GLU A 31 -32.35 4.45 -6.14
C GLU A 31 -31.77 3.40 -7.09
N ILE A 32 -30.52 3.53 -7.54
CA ILE A 32 -29.88 2.62 -8.49
C ILE A 32 -29.48 1.32 -7.78
N GLU A 33 -30.09 0.21 -8.18
CA GLU A 33 -29.73 -1.13 -7.69
C GLU A 33 -28.83 -1.89 -8.67
N SER A 34 -29.11 -1.73 -9.97
CA SER A 34 -28.27 -2.29 -11.04
C SER A 34 -28.20 -1.36 -12.25
N LEU A 35 -27.07 -1.44 -12.95
CA LEU A 35 -26.78 -0.69 -14.17
C LEU A 35 -26.90 -1.61 -15.39
N PRO A 36 -27.16 -1.05 -16.58
CA PRO A 36 -27.23 -1.83 -17.81
C PRO A 36 -25.86 -2.43 -18.17
N GLU A 37 -25.85 -3.65 -18.72
CA GLU A 37 -24.59 -4.36 -19.06
C GLU A 37 -23.76 -3.64 -20.11
N ASN A 38 -24.40 -2.86 -20.99
CA ASN A 38 -23.75 -2.11 -22.06
C ASN A 38 -23.36 -0.68 -21.67
N LEU A 39 -23.14 -0.41 -20.37
CA LEU A 39 -22.81 0.92 -19.85
C LEU A 39 -21.51 1.48 -20.43
N SER A 40 -21.60 2.21 -21.53
CA SER A 40 -20.47 2.92 -22.14
C SER A 40 -20.40 4.38 -21.68
N SER A 41 -19.21 4.83 -21.34
CA SER A 41 -18.82 6.22 -21.11
C SER A 41 -17.42 6.37 -21.71
N ASP A 42 -17.06 7.56 -22.19
CA ASP A 42 -15.73 7.84 -22.75
C ASP A 42 -14.85 8.66 -21.79
N GLY A 43 -15.37 9.01 -20.60
CA GLY A 43 -14.73 9.89 -19.61
C GLY A 43 -14.52 9.24 -18.24
N HIS A 44 -15.08 9.82 -17.18
CA HIS A 44 -15.07 9.26 -15.83
C HIS A 44 -16.46 8.75 -15.46
N ILE A 45 -16.55 7.51 -14.99
CA ILE A 45 -17.77 6.99 -14.35
C ILE A 45 -17.66 7.16 -12.84
N ASN A 46 -18.56 7.96 -12.26
CA ASN A 46 -18.67 8.14 -10.82
C ASN A 46 -20.01 7.59 -10.30
N LEU A 47 -19.92 6.48 -9.57
CA LEU A 47 -21.01 5.77 -8.91
C LEU A 47 -20.90 5.85 -7.38
N SER A 48 -20.04 6.72 -6.84
CA SER A 48 -19.80 6.76 -5.39
C SER A 48 -21.08 7.11 -4.63
N ARG A 49 -21.28 6.51 -3.45
CA ARG A 49 -22.49 6.67 -2.62
C ARG A 49 -23.79 6.19 -3.27
N CYS A 50 -23.72 5.34 -4.30
CA CYS A 50 -24.88 4.57 -4.76
C CYS A 50 -25.14 3.42 -3.79
N ILE A 51 -25.75 3.72 -2.65
CA ILE A 51 -25.80 2.82 -1.48
C ILE A 51 -26.49 1.47 -1.73
N ASN A 52 -27.37 1.38 -2.72
CA ASN A 52 -28.09 0.16 -3.10
C ASN A 52 -27.49 -0.54 -4.33
N LEU A 53 -26.43 -0.01 -4.94
CA LEU A 53 -25.80 -0.60 -6.12
C LEU A 53 -25.16 -1.94 -5.75
N ARG A 54 -25.60 -3.01 -6.41
CA ARG A 54 -25.13 -4.37 -6.10
C ARG A 54 -23.98 -4.86 -6.94
N ALA A 55 -23.86 -4.38 -8.18
CA ALA A 55 -22.84 -4.85 -9.11
C ALA A 55 -22.34 -3.78 -10.08
N ILE A 56 -21.05 -3.87 -10.45
CA ILE A 56 -20.47 -3.15 -11.58
C ILE A 56 -20.63 -4.00 -12.85
N PRO A 57 -21.22 -3.46 -13.95
CA PRO A 57 -21.43 -4.20 -15.20
C PRO A 57 -20.15 -4.42 -16.02
N ALA A 58 -20.15 -5.40 -16.93
CA ALA A 58 -18.94 -5.87 -17.62
C ALA A 58 -18.45 -4.97 -18.77
N ARG A 59 -19.36 -4.29 -19.48
CA ARG A 59 -19.00 -3.52 -20.70
C ARG A 59 -18.92 -2.03 -20.42
N ILE A 60 -18.10 -1.68 -19.43
CA ILE A 60 -17.56 -0.33 -19.28
C ILE A 60 -16.45 -0.13 -20.31
N ALA A 61 -16.46 1.00 -21.03
CA ALA A 61 -15.49 1.23 -22.07
C ALA A 61 -14.05 1.21 -21.51
N PRO A 62 -13.07 0.74 -22.29
CA PRO A 62 -11.70 0.57 -21.80
C PRO A 62 -11.02 1.91 -21.50
N LYS A 63 -10.07 1.92 -20.56
CA LYS A 63 -9.22 3.08 -20.19
C LYS A 63 -9.94 4.24 -19.49
N LEU A 64 -11.12 3.99 -18.94
CA LEU A 64 -11.80 4.96 -18.08
C LEU A 64 -11.26 4.98 -16.66
N TYR A 65 -11.57 6.09 -15.99
CA TYR A 65 -11.58 6.17 -14.53
C TYR A 65 -12.93 5.69 -14.04
N LEU A 66 -12.96 4.81 -13.03
CA LEU A 66 -14.18 4.35 -12.38
C LEU A 66 -14.06 4.55 -10.87
N THR A 67 -15.00 5.29 -10.29
CA THR A 67 -15.10 5.42 -8.83
C THR A 67 -16.47 4.95 -8.38
N ALA A 68 -16.50 3.97 -7.48
CA ALA A 68 -17.71 3.46 -6.86
C ALA A 68 -17.44 3.26 -5.36
N SER A 69 -16.99 4.32 -4.68
CA SER A 69 -16.68 4.30 -3.26
C SER A 69 -17.93 4.54 -2.41
N GLU A 70 -17.93 4.12 -1.14
CA GLU A 70 -19.06 4.24 -0.23
C GLU A 70 -20.34 3.57 -0.78
N CYS A 71 -20.19 2.43 -1.46
CA CYS A 71 -21.28 1.59 -1.98
C CYS A 71 -21.42 0.32 -1.12
N PRO A 72 -22.02 0.39 0.08
CA PRO A 72 -22.03 -0.73 1.03
C PRO A 72 -22.76 -1.97 0.54
N SER A 73 -23.68 -1.86 -0.43
CA SER A 73 -24.37 -3.00 -1.03
C SER A 73 -23.62 -3.65 -2.21
N LEU A 74 -22.47 -3.08 -2.62
CA LEU A 74 -21.73 -3.58 -3.76
C LEU A 74 -21.06 -4.91 -3.41
N THR A 75 -21.49 -5.98 -4.08
CA THR A 75 -21.01 -7.34 -3.82
C THR A 75 -20.21 -7.93 -4.97
N LYS A 76 -20.36 -7.36 -6.18
CA LYS A 76 -19.79 -7.93 -7.39
C LYS A 76 -19.21 -6.85 -8.30
N ILE A 77 -18.00 -7.10 -8.80
CA ILE A 77 -17.43 -6.38 -9.93
C ILE A 77 -17.37 -7.38 -11.08
N ALA A 78 -17.84 -6.99 -12.27
CA ALA A 78 -17.85 -7.88 -13.41
C ALA A 78 -16.43 -8.28 -13.87
N GLU A 79 -16.37 -9.48 -14.45
CA GLU A 79 -15.16 -10.01 -15.09
C GLU A 79 -14.83 -9.26 -16.39
N GLY A 80 -13.56 -9.24 -16.76
CA GLY A 80 -13.08 -8.71 -18.03
C GLY A 80 -12.95 -7.18 -18.10
N LEU A 81 -13.07 -6.47 -16.96
CA LEU A 81 -12.90 -5.02 -16.93
C LEU A 81 -11.45 -4.60 -17.21
N SER A 82 -11.31 -3.55 -18.04
CA SER A 82 -10.02 -2.95 -18.39
C SER A 82 -10.05 -1.44 -18.18
N LEU A 83 -9.46 -0.98 -17.08
CA LEU A 83 -9.57 0.40 -16.59
C LEU A 83 -8.20 1.07 -16.55
N TYR A 84 -8.20 2.40 -16.62
CA TYR A 84 -6.99 3.18 -16.34
C TYR A 84 -6.74 3.20 -14.83
N TYR A 85 -7.76 3.58 -14.08
CA TYR A 85 -7.75 3.71 -12.62
C TYR A 85 -9.13 3.33 -12.05
N ALA A 86 -9.16 2.70 -10.88
CA ALA A 86 -10.41 2.25 -10.25
C ALA A 86 -10.39 2.44 -8.72
N GLN A 87 -11.50 2.91 -8.16
CA GLN A 87 -11.73 2.96 -6.71
C GLN A 87 -13.04 2.28 -6.34
N PHE A 88 -12.97 1.39 -5.37
CA PHE A 88 -14.11 0.73 -4.73
C PHE A 88 -13.97 0.84 -3.21
N CYS A 89 -13.61 2.02 -2.69
CA CYS A 89 -13.35 2.17 -1.26
C CYS A 89 -14.65 2.07 -0.44
N ASP A 90 -14.58 1.58 0.80
CA ASP A 90 -15.71 1.46 1.73
C ASP A 90 -16.91 0.65 1.17
N CYS A 91 -16.65 -0.26 0.23
CA CYS A 91 -17.63 -1.21 -0.29
C CYS A 91 -17.69 -2.44 0.63
N THR A 92 -18.27 -2.27 1.82
CA THR A 92 -18.18 -3.25 2.90
C THR A 92 -18.80 -4.62 2.60
N ALA A 93 -19.70 -4.76 1.62
CA ALA A 93 -20.20 -6.08 1.18
C ALA A 93 -19.33 -6.78 0.13
N LEU A 94 -18.30 -6.11 -0.41
CA LEU A 94 -17.39 -6.69 -1.40
C LEU A 94 -16.45 -7.70 -0.72
N LYS A 95 -16.50 -8.95 -1.17
CA LYS A 95 -15.73 -10.06 -0.56
C LYS A 95 -14.47 -10.45 -1.33
N GLY A 96 -14.47 -10.20 -2.63
CA GLY A 96 -13.34 -10.53 -3.50
C GLY A 96 -13.37 -9.69 -4.78
N LEU A 97 -12.23 -9.65 -5.45
CA LEU A 97 -12.09 -9.07 -6.78
C LEU A 97 -12.38 -10.11 -7.88
N PRO A 98 -12.79 -9.68 -9.09
CA PRO A 98 -12.92 -10.57 -10.22
C PRO A 98 -11.55 -11.10 -10.66
N SER A 99 -11.53 -12.33 -11.18
CA SER A 99 -10.29 -13.01 -11.58
C SER A 99 -9.62 -12.35 -12.78
N VAL A 100 -10.42 -11.80 -13.70
CA VAL A 100 -9.98 -11.11 -14.91
C VAL A 100 -10.25 -9.62 -14.74
N LEU A 101 -9.32 -8.92 -14.09
CA LEU A 101 -9.36 -7.48 -13.90
C LEU A 101 -8.03 -6.86 -14.34
N THR A 102 -8.08 -5.86 -15.22
CA THR A 102 -6.92 -5.06 -15.61
C THR A 102 -7.14 -3.60 -15.19
N VAL A 103 -6.27 -3.07 -14.32
CA VAL A 103 -6.26 -1.65 -13.92
C VAL A 103 -4.85 -1.11 -14.06
N THR A 104 -4.57 -0.45 -15.18
CA THR A 104 -3.18 -0.17 -15.59
C THR A 104 -2.39 0.77 -14.66
N HIS A 105 -3.05 1.65 -13.91
CA HIS A 105 -2.37 2.62 -13.04
C HIS A 105 -2.55 2.30 -11.55
N GLY A 106 -3.79 2.32 -11.05
CA GLY A 106 -4.04 2.11 -9.62
C GLY A 106 -5.44 1.57 -9.34
N LEU A 107 -5.50 0.56 -8.48
CA LEU A 107 -6.73 0.02 -7.91
C LEU A 107 -6.72 0.30 -6.40
N ALA A 108 -7.72 1.02 -5.91
CA ALA A 108 -7.95 1.22 -4.48
C ALA A 108 -9.24 0.51 -4.06
N VAL A 109 -9.14 -0.32 -3.03
CA VAL A 109 -10.27 -1.03 -2.38
C VAL A 109 -10.25 -0.81 -0.86
N ASP A 110 -9.69 0.32 -0.43
CA ASP A 110 -9.52 0.66 0.97
C ASP A 110 -10.86 0.62 1.73
N GLY A 111 -10.87 0.14 2.97
CA GLY A 111 -12.08 0.06 3.79
C GLY A 111 -13.09 -1.00 3.35
N CYS A 112 -12.78 -1.84 2.35
CA CYS A 112 -13.57 -3.04 2.05
C CYS A 112 -13.35 -4.10 3.14
N THR A 113 -13.97 -3.93 4.30
CA THR A 113 -13.67 -4.71 5.51
C THR A 113 -13.92 -6.21 5.37
N ASN A 114 -14.80 -6.64 4.46
CA ASN A 114 -15.08 -8.05 4.16
C ASN A 114 -14.29 -8.62 2.97
N LEU A 115 -13.44 -7.81 2.33
CA LEU A 115 -12.57 -8.28 1.24
C LEU A 115 -11.53 -9.23 1.81
N SER A 116 -11.66 -10.52 1.50
CA SER A 116 -10.79 -11.58 2.03
C SER A 116 -9.83 -12.14 0.98
N GLU A 117 -10.06 -11.87 -0.30
CA GLU A 117 -9.29 -12.47 -1.39
C GLU A 117 -8.95 -11.47 -2.49
N ILE A 118 -7.69 -11.52 -2.91
CA ILE A 118 -7.18 -10.89 -4.13
C ILE A 118 -6.74 -12.02 -5.06
N PRO A 119 -7.29 -12.15 -6.28
CA PRO A 119 -6.87 -13.18 -7.22
C PRO A 119 -5.44 -12.92 -7.74
N SER A 120 -4.63 -13.97 -7.90
CA SER A 120 -3.28 -13.85 -8.49
C SER A 120 -3.30 -13.36 -9.95
N THR A 121 -4.42 -13.54 -10.64
CA THR A 121 -4.58 -13.27 -12.08
C THR A 121 -4.88 -11.81 -12.40
N ILE A 122 -5.14 -10.95 -11.41
CA ILE A 122 -5.37 -9.53 -11.66
C ILE A 122 -4.11 -8.85 -12.17
N LYS A 123 -4.28 -7.86 -13.05
CA LYS A 123 -3.19 -7.05 -13.59
C LYS A 123 -3.40 -5.61 -13.17
N VAL A 124 -2.71 -5.19 -12.11
CA VAL A 124 -2.83 -3.85 -11.58
C VAL A 124 -1.48 -3.14 -11.55
N GLY A 125 -1.47 -1.85 -11.86
CA GLY A 125 -0.25 -1.03 -11.79
C GLY A 125 0.18 -0.80 -10.35
N SER A 126 -0.76 -0.38 -9.50
CA SER A 126 -0.60 -0.21 -8.04
C SER A 126 -1.84 -0.72 -7.34
N LEU A 127 -1.69 -1.16 -6.10
CA LEU A 127 -2.77 -1.73 -5.30
C LEU A 127 -2.80 -1.11 -3.90
N SER A 128 -3.96 -0.57 -3.53
CA SER A 128 -4.26 -0.16 -2.15
C SER A 128 -5.44 -0.96 -1.62
N ALA A 129 -5.24 -1.65 -0.50
CA ALA A 129 -6.26 -2.40 0.23
C ALA A 129 -6.13 -2.11 1.74
N LYS A 130 -5.99 -0.83 2.08
CA LYS A 130 -5.87 -0.36 3.47
C LYS A 130 -7.15 -0.65 4.23
N HIS A 131 -7.05 -0.92 5.53
CA HIS A 131 -8.18 -1.23 6.41
C HIS A 131 -9.06 -2.41 5.94
N CYS A 132 -8.61 -3.25 5.00
CA CYS A 132 -9.29 -4.49 4.60
C CYS A 132 -9.05 -5.57 5.66
N LYS A 133 -9.81 -5.53 6.77
CA LYS A 133 -9.58 -6.38 7.95
C LYS A 133 -9.77 -7.88 7.71
N ALA A 134 -10.57 -8.28 6.71
CA ALA A 134 -10.70 -9.68 6.33
C ALA A 134 -9.55 -10.21 5.45
N LEU A 135 -8.70 -9.33 4.92
CA LEU A 135 -7.57 -9.70 4.07
C LEU A 135 -6.39 -10.14 4.94
N THR A 136 -6.12 -11.44 4.97
CA THR A 136 -5.06 -12.03 5.81
C THR A 136 -3.82 -12.48 5.04
N SER A 137 -3.92 -12.55 3.71
CA SER A 137 -2.83 -12.99 2.83
C SER A 137 -2.96 -12.37 1.44
N LEU A 138 -1.82 -12.16 0.78
CA LEU A 138 -1.78 -11.89 -0.65
C LEU A 138 -1.62 -13.19 -1.44
N PRO A 139 -2.09 -13.25 -2.69
CA PRO A 139 -1.86 -14.40 -3.54
C PRO A 139 -0.40 -14.46 -4.01
N VAL A 140 0.13 -15.67 -4.20
CA VAL A 140 1.43 -15.91 -4.83
C VAL A 140 1.34 -15.56 -6.32
N GLY A 141 2.40 -14.95 -6.87
CA GLY A 141 2.52 -14.71 -8.31
C GLY A 141 1.78 -13.49 -8.82
N LEU A 142 1.51 -12.49 -7.97
CA LEU A 142 1.05 -11.18 -8.45
C LEU A 142 2.04 -10.61 -9.47
N SER A 143 1.49 -9.98 -10.52
CA SER A 143 2.30 -9.20 -11.45
C SER A 143 3.04 -8.09 -10.70
N PRO A 144 4.26 -7.70 -11.11
CA PRO A 144 5.01 -6.63 -10.45
C PRO A 144 4.21 -5.33 -10.33
N LEU A 145 4.17 -4.79 -9.11
CA LEU A 145 3.47 -3.56 -8.78
C LEU A 145 4.44 -2.36 -8.80
N SER A 146 3.91 -1.16 -9.05
CA SER A 146 4.59 0.08 -8.70
C SER A 146 4.55 0.26 -7.19
N ASP A 147 3.35 0.41 -6.64
CA ASP A 147 3.12 0.65 -5.22
C ASP A 147 2.14 -0.39 -4.63
N LEU A 148 2.38 -0.77 -3.38
CA LEU A 148 1.52 -1.66 -2.61
C LEU A 148 1.25 -1.06 -1.22
N HIS A 149 -0.03 -0.87 -0.92
CA HIS A 149 -0.49 -0.30 0.34
C HIS A 149 -1.47 -1.22 1.05
N LEU A 150 -1.10 -1.67 2.24
CA LEU A 150 -1.83 -2.64 3.05
C LEU A 150 -1.96 -2.19 4.50
N ASP A 151 -1.82 -0.88 4.75
CA ASP A 151 -1.92 -0.26 6.06
C ASP A 151 -3.19 -0.74 6.78
N GLU A 152 -3.04 -1.11 8.04
CA GLU A 152 -4.13 -1.57 8.90
C GLU A 152 -4.94 -2.74 8.33
N SER A 153 -4.37 -3.54 7.42
CA SER A 153 -4.91 -4.87 7.06
C SER A 153 -4.48 -5.94 8.06
N MET A 154 -4.96 -7.18 7.89
CA MET A 154 -4.56 -8.32 8.72
C MET A 154 -3.57 -9.24 8.00
N VAL A 155 -2.88 -8.74 6.96
CA VAL A 155 -1.91 -9.51 6.18
C VAL A 155 -0.74 -9.94 7.06
N GLN A 156 -0.51 -11.26 7.14
CA GLN A 156 0.50 -11.84 8.03
C GLN A 156 1.86 -12.08 7.34
N ALA A 157 1.88 -12.12 6.01
CA ALA A 157 3.06 -12.37 5.20
C ALA A 157 2.91 -11.71 3.82
N ILE A 158 4.02 -11.19 3.28
CA ILE A 158 4.15 -10.86 1.86
C ILE A 158 4.77 -12.09 1.17
N PRO A 159 4.14 -12.66 0.14
CA PRO A 159 4.65 -13.86 -0.52
C PRO A 159 6.03 -13.67 -1.15
N ASP A 160 6.86 -14.71 -1.10
CA ASP A 160 8.13 -14.76 -1.82
C ASP A 160 7.95 -14.50 -3.32
N GLY A 161 8.89 -13.75 -3.91
CA GLY A 161 8.83 -13.36 -5.31
C GLY A 161 7.86 -12.21 -5.60
N THR A 162 7.22 -11.61 -4.59
CA THR A 162 6.48 -10.35 -4.75
C THR A 162 7.45 -9.23 -5.16
N VAL A 163 7.11 -8.48 -6.21
CA VAL A 163 7.92 -7.35 -6.69
C VAL A 163 7.12 -6.05 -6.59
N VAL A 164 7.66 -5.06 -5.87
CA VAL A 164 7.12 -3.71 -5.69
C VAL A 164 8.20 -2.70 -6.04
N ARG A 165 8.08 -2.04 -7.19
CA ARG A 165 9.17 -1.28 -7.82
C ARG A 165 9.40 0.10 -7.20
N HIS A 166 8.37 0.69 -6.61
CA HIS A 166 8.39 2.05 -6.09
C HIS A 166 8.33 2.04 -4.56
N GLY A 167 7.17 1.78 -3.96
CA GLY A 167 7.09 1.75 -2.50
C GLY A 167 6.01 0.84 -1.89
N LEU A 168 6.27 0.46 -0.64
CA LEU A 168 5.46 -0.47 0.15
C LEU A 168 5.07 0.20 1.46
N SER A 169 3.79 0.15 1.81
CA SER A 169 3.27 0.58 3.11
C SER A 169 2.47 -0.54 3.76
N LEU A 170 2.83 -0.85 5.00
CA LEU A 170 2.32 -1.94 5.83
C LEU A 170 2.00 -1.45 7.25
N ILE A 171 1.71 -0.16 7.42
CA ILE A 171 1.58 0.47 8.73
C ILE A 171 0.58 -0.33 9.58
N ASN A 172 0.94 -0.64 10.83
CA ASN A 172 0.05 -1.34 11.76
C ASN A 172 -0.53 -2.65 11.20
N THR A 173 0.35 -3.52 10.67
CA THR A 173 0.00 -4.87 10.21
C THR A 173 0.66 -5.95 11.09
N PRO A 174 0.11 -7.17 11.17
CA PRO A 174 0.68 -8.26 11.98
C PRO A 174 1.90 -8.94 11.33
N ILE A 175 2.51 -8.31 10.32
CA ILE A 175 3.66 -8.84 9.58
C ILE A 175 4.83 -9.14 10.53
N THR A 176 5.47 -10.29 10.34
CA THR A 176 6.62 -10.73 11.18
C THR A 176 7.95 -10.66 10.45
N HIS A 177 7.92 -10.72 9.12
CA HIS A 177 9.07 -10.72 8.23
C HIS A 177 8.64 -10.22 6.84
N LEU A 178 9.59 -9.72 6.06
CA LEU A 178 9.42 -9.36 4.66
C LEU A 178 10.31 -10.26 3.80
N PRO A 179 9.86 -10.65 2.59
CA PRO A 179 10.69 -11.45 1.70
C PRO A 179 11.82 -10.59 1.12
N GLU A 180 12.92 -11.25 0.76
CA GLU A 180 13.95 -10.67 -0.11
C GLU A 180 13.38 -10.46 -1.52
N GLY A 181 14.01 -9.60 -2.31
CA GLY A 181 13.69 -9.43 -3.72
C GLY A 181 12.49 -8.52 -4.01
N LEU A 182 12.01 -7.75 -3.03
CA LEU A 182 10.89 -6.81 -3.21
C LEU A 182 11.21 -5.75 -4.30
N GLY A 183 12.47 -5.34 -4.44
CA GLY A 183 12.90 -4.41 -5.48
C GLY A 183 12.47 -2.95 -5.25
N LEU A 184 12.24 -2.57 -3.98
CA LEU A 184 11.84 -1.22 -3.55
C LEU A 184 12.91 -0.19 -3.89
N LYS A 185 12.48 1.00 -4.33
CA LYS A 185 13.41 2.11 -4.69
C LYS A 185 13.09 3.42 -4.00
N SER A 186 11.84 3.64 -3.62
CA SER A 186 11.36 4.91 -3.10
C SER A 186 11.15 4.84 -1.60
N TYR A 187 10.20 4.04 -1.12
CA TYR A 187 9.93 3.96 0.32
C TYR A 187 9.48 2.59 0.81
N LEU A 188 9.81 2.34 2.07
CA LEU A 188 9.25 1.28 2.88
C LEU A 188 8.70 1.91 4.16
N ASN A 189 7.40 1.76 4.39
CA ASN A 189 6.78 2.15 5.65
C ASN A 189 6.17 0.94 6.34
N VAL A 190 6.79 0.52 7.44
CA VAL A 190 6.36 -0.57 8.32
C VAL A 190 6.06 -0.06 9.71
N SER A 191 5.78 1.24 9.87
CA SER A 191 5.55 1.83 11.19
C SER A 191 4.43 1.11 11.94
N SER A 192 4.63 0.89 13.24
CA SER A 192 3.74 0.15 14.13
C SER A 192 3.54 -1.32 13.75
N CYS A 193 4.43 -1.92 12.96
CA CYS A 193 4.52 -3.38 12.81
C CYS A 193 5.27 -3.97 14.01
N GLU A 194 4.61 -4.03 15.17
CA GLU A 194 5.23 -4.40 16.45
C GLU A 194 5.83 -5.81 16.47
N ASN A 195 5.42 -6.71 15.56
CA ASN A 195 5.92 -8.08 15.45
C ASN A 195 7.06 -8.25 14.43
N LEU A 196 7.40 -7.20 13.67
CA LEU A 196 8.45 -7.26 12.64
C LEU A 196 9.82 -7.25 13.31
N LYS A 197 10.58 -8.33 13.14
CA LYS A 197 11.88 -8.53 13.83
C LYS A 197 13.08 -8.06 13.03
N GLU A 198 12.98 -8.16 11.71
CA GLU A 198 14.06 -7.89 10.77
C GLU A 198 13.51 -7.33 9.47
N LEU A 199 14.36 -6.62 8.75
CA LEU A 199 14.11 -6.13 7.40
C LEU A 199 14.92 -6.97 6.40
N PRO A 200 14.53 -7.02 5.11
CA PRO A 200 15.27 -7.75 4.09
C PRO A 200 16.71 -7.25 3.99
N SER A 201 17.65 -8.19 3.90
CA SER A 201 19.08 -7.90 3.77
C SER A 201 19.41 -7.22 2.44
N ASP A 202 18.58 -7.41 1.42
CA ASP A 202 18.75 -6.84 0.08
C ASP A 202 18.12 -5.46 -0.14
N LEU A 203 17.59 -4.80 0.90
CA LEU A 203 16.99 -3.46 0.79
C LEU A 203 17.94 -2.44 0.14
N GLY A 204 19.24 -2.56 0.40
CA GLY A 204 20.29 -1.78 -0.24
C GLY A 204 20.06 -0.26 -0.18
N ARG A 205 19.60 0.33 -1.29
CA ARG A 205 19.36 1.77 -1.40
C ARG A 205 17.86 2.08 -1.58
N ILE A 206 17.30 2.85 -0.66
CA ILE A 206 15.91 3.31 -0.68
C ILE A 206 15.85 4.79 -0.25
N SER A 207 14.86 5.57 -0.69
CA SER A 207 14.79 6.98 -0.28
C SER A 207 14.33 7.14 1.17
N TRP A 208 13.23 6.50 1.53
CA TRP A 208 12.61 6.62 2.84
C TRP A 208 12.39 5.26 3.48
N LEU A 209 12.88 5.08 4.71
CA LEU A 209 12.58 3.92 5.53
C LEU A 209 11.94 4.39 6.84
N LEU A 210 10.66 4.10 7.01
CA LEU A 210 9.86 4.46 8.17
C LEU A 210 9.47 3.17 8.89
N ALA A 211 10.11 2.89 10.02
CA ALA A 211 9.86 1.73 10.88
C ALA A 211 9.60 2.19 12.31
N LYS A 212 8.90 3.32 12.47
CA LYS A 212 8.57 3.89 13.78
C LYS A 212 7.73 2.90 14.59
N ASP A 213 7.99 2.76 15.88
CA ASP A 213 7.26 1.90 16.81
C ASP A 213 7.24 0.41 16.39
N CYS A 214 8.23 -0.04 15.62
CA CYS A 214 8.49 -1.48 15.39
C CYS A 214 9.23 -2.06 16.60
N THR A 215 8.53 -2.27 17.71
CA THR A 215 9.13 -2.59 19.01
C THR A 215 9.92 -3.90 19.04
N ALA A 216 9.67 -4.85 18.13
CA ALA A 216 10.44 -6.09 18.00
C ALA A 216 11.61 -6.02 17.01
N LEU A 217 11.76 -4.92 16.26
CA LEU A 217 12.84 -4.76 15.28
C LEU A 217 14.18 -4.65 16.00
N SER A 218 14.98 -5.70 15.93
CA SER A 218 16.22 -5.79 16.70
C SER A 218 17.46 -5.29 15.95
N GLN A 219 17.42 -5.30 14.62
CA GLN A 219 18.57 -4.95 13.77
C GLN A 219 18.12 -4.31 12.45
N LEU A 220 19.00 -3.47 11.88
CA LEU A 220 18.89 -2.97 10.51
C LEU A 220 19.86 -3.73 9.61
N PRO A 221 19.55 -3.89 8.30
CA PRO A 221 20.40 -4.62 7.38
C PRO A 221 21.72 -3.87 7.14
N SER A 222 22.81 -4.63 6.98
CA SER A 222 24.10 -4.09 6.53
C SER A 222 23.98 -3.48 5.13
N GLY A 223 24.78 -2.46 4.83
CA GLY A 223 24.81 -1.83 3.52
C GLY A 223 23.62 -0.91 3.22
N LEU A 224 22.79 -0.62 4.23
CA LEU A 224 21.62 0.24 4.09
C LEU A 224 22.02 1.69 3.77
N VAL A 225 21.51 2.21 2.65
CA VAL A 225 21.68 3.59 2.21
C VAL A 225 20.33 4.27 2.02
N VAL A 226 20.05 5.27 2.84
CA VAL A 226 18.75 5.94 2.96
C VAL A 226 18.87 7.45 2.89
N GLU A 227 17.83 8.13 2.38
CA GLU A 227 17.75 9.59 2.55
C GLU A 227 17.27 9.91 3.96
N ASP A 228 16.10 9.42 4.34
CA ASP A 228 15.52 9.57 5.67
C ASP A 228 15.25 8.20 6.29
N LEU A 229 15.65 8.04 7.55
CA LEU A 229 15.45 6.83 8.35
C LEU A 229 14.80 7.17 9.68
N ASP A 230 13.55 6.77 9.86
CA ASP A 230 12.84 6.87 11.13
C ASP A 230 12.64 5.48 11.73
N VAL A 231 13.34 5.21 12.83
CA VAL A 231 13.19 4.01 13.67
C VAL A 231 12.80 4.40 15.09
N SER A 232 12.21 5.58 15.28
CA SER A 232 11.81 6.06 16.60
C SER A 232 10.89 5.04 17.28
N GLY A 233 11.09 4.82 18.58
CA GLY A 233 10.29 3.85 19.34
C GLY A 233 10.65 2.36 19.11
N CYS A 234 11.67 2.05 18.29
CA CYS A 234 12.19 0.68 18.16
C CYS A 234 12.99 0.27 19.40
N THR A 235 12.31 -0.14 20.46
CA THR A 235 12.92 -0.44 21.77
C THR A 235 13.83 -1.67 21.78
N ALA A 236 13.67 -2.60 20.83
CA ALA A 236 14.54 -3.78 20.71
C ALA A 236 15.80 -3.52 19.86
N LEU A 237 15.93 -2.34 19.23
CA LEU A 237 17.03 -2.06 18.31
C LEU A 237 18.34 -1.89 19.08
N GLU A 238 19.22 -2.88 19.01
CA GLU A 238 20.43 -2.95 19.85
C GLU A 238 21.57 -2.06 19.36
N SER A 239 21.75 -1.97 18.04
CA SER A 239 22.82 -1.18 17.43
C SER A 239 22.49 -0.76 16.01
N LEU A 240 23.12 0.34 15.56
CA LEU A 240 23.13 0.69 14.14
C LEU A 240 24.28 0.00 13.41
N PRO A 241 24.09 -0.42 12.14
CA PRO A 241 25.18 -1.01 11.36
C PRO A 241 26.26 0.04 11.06
N GLU A 242 27.53 -0.36 11.16
CA GLU A 242 28.68 0.54 11.03
C GLU A 242 28.78 1.18 9.63
N ASP A 243 28.20 0.55 8.62
CA ASP A 243 28.17 1.00 7.23
C ASP A 243 26.88 1.75 6.85
N LEU A 244 25.98 2.03 7.81
CA LEU A 244 24.75 2.80 7.59
C LEU A 244 25.04 4.19 6.99
N ILE A 245 24.40 4.51 5.86
CA ILE A 245 24.49 5.85 5.25
C ILE A 245 23.12 6.50 5.25
N VAL A 246 23.00 7.61 5.99
CA VAL A 246 21.79 8.45 6.03
C VAL A 246 22.10 9.83 5.44
N LYS A 247 21.36 10.25 4.41
CA LYS A 247 21.67 11.52 3.72
C LYS A 247 21.06 12.75 4.39
N ARG A 248 19.83 12.66 4.88
CA ARG A 248 19.01 13.79 5.32
C ARG A 248 18.73 13.75 6.82
N GLY A 249 17.98 12.77 7.32
CA GLY A 249 17.63 12.67 8.74
C GLY A 249 17.62 11.24 9.28
N LEU A 250 18.10 11.08 10.51
CA LEU A 250 18.10 9.83 11.26
C LEU A 250 17.35 10.04 12.58
N TRP A 251 16.16 9.46 12.72
CA TRP A 251 15.36 9.57 13.94
C TRP A 251 15.45 8.28 14.77
N LEU A 252 15.96 8.43 15.99
CA LEU A 252 16.19 7.37 16.96
C LEU A 252 15.44 7.64 18.28
N THR A 253 14.56 8.62 18.34
CA THR A 253 13.87 9.00 19.58
C THR A 253 13.12 7.80 20.16
N GLY A 254 13.32 7.50 21.44
CA GLY A 254 12.71 6.32 22.08
C GLY A 254 13.49 5.01 21.94
N CYS A 255 14.58 4.96 21.16
CA CYS A 255 15.51 3.82 21.09
C CYS A 255 16.54 3.86 22.24
N ASN A 256 16.04 3.92 23.48
CA ASN A 256 16.89 4.14 24.66
C ASN A 256 17.85 2.95 24.88
N GLY A 257 19.14 3.24 25.04
CA GLY A 257 20.22 2.27 25.22
C GLY A 257 20.84 1.74 23.92
N ILE A 258 20.39 2.21 22.75
CA ILE A 258 20.96 1.81 21.46
C ILE A 258 22.46 2.12 21.38
N LYS A 259 23.21 1.23 20.74
CA LYS A 259 24.62 1.45 20.43
C LYS A 259 24.79 2.10 19.06
N ILE A 260 25.46 3.25 19.02
CA ILE A 260 25.70 4.03 17.82
C ILE A 260 27.21 4.00 17.50
N PRO A 261 27.63 3.44 16.35
CA PRO A 261 29.03 3.48 15.94
C PRO A 261 29.51 4.92 15.73
N GLN A 262 30.74 5.24 16.18
CA GLN A 262 31.34 6.56 16.02
C GLN A 262 31.35 7.00 14.54
N LYS A 263 31.59 6.08 13.60
CA LYS A 263 31.54 6.36 12.15
C LYS A 263 30.16 6.84 11.68
N VAL A 264 29.07 6.36 12.27
CA VAL A 264 27.71 6.82 11.95
C VAL A 264 27.50 8.23 12.47
N ILE A 265 27.97 8.52 13.70
CA ILE A 265 27.97 9.86 14.29
C ILE A 265 28.76 10.84 13.42
N ASP A 266 29.97 10.48 13.02
CA ASP A 266 30.84 11.34 12.20
C ASP A 266 30.22 11.64 10.83
N ARG A 267 29.55 10.67 10.21
CA ARG A 267 28.89 10.84 8.90
C ARG A 267 27.60 11.64 8.97
N CYS A 268 26.78 11.42 10.00
CA CYS A 268 25.45 12.03 10.09
C CYS A 268 25.46 13.37 10.83
N GLY A 269 26.31 13.53 11.84
CA GLY A 269 26.44 14.76 12.63
C GLY A 269 25.11 15.22 13.20
N GLU A 270 24.74 16.47 12.91
CA GLU A 270 23.52 17.14 13.38
C GLU A 270 22.21 16.52 12.83
N LYS A 271 22.29 15.59 11.86
CA LYS A 271 21.12 14.91 11.28
C LYS A 271 20.51 13.86 12.21
N ILE A 272 21.22 13.49 13.27
CA ILE A 272 20.77 12.47 14.22
C ILE A 272 19.86 13.12 15.26
N HIS A 273 18.62 12.66 15.31
CA HIS A 273 17.71 12.90 16.43
C HIS A 273 17.88 11.76 17.43
N TYR A 274 18.75 11.98 18.42
CA TYR A 274 19.16 10.97 19.40
C TYR A 274 18.00 10.51 20.32
N PRO A 275 18.08 9.29 20.87
CA PRO A 275 17.28 8.88 22.03
C PRO A 275 17.76 9.59 23.31
N GLU A 276 17.04 9.39 24.42
CA GLU A 276 17.42 9.95 25.72
C GLU A 276 18.72 9.34 26.25
N THR A 277 18.95 8.06 25.97
CA THR A 277 20.18 7.33 26.34
C THR A 277 20.71 6.52 25.16
N TYR A 278 22.03 6.52 24.96
CA TYR A 278 22.72 5.72 23.94
C TYR A 278 24.17 5.46 24.35
N GLU A 279 24.77 4.43 23.76
CA GLU A 279 26.19 4.11 23.90
C GLU A 279 26.93 4.39 22.59
N VAL A 280 28.14 4.95 22.66
CA VAL A 280 28.97 5.14 21.46
C VAL A 280 29.96 4.00 21.33
N ILE A 281 29.94 3.29 20.19
CA ILE A 281 30.93 2.26 19.88
C ILE A 281 32.10 2.93 19.15
N ALA A 282 33.28 2.95 19.78
CA ALA A 282 34.49 3.46 19.16
C ALA A 282 34.94 2.59 17.97
N ALA A 283 35.50 3.21 16.94
CA ALA A 283 36.20 2.46 15.89
C ALA A 283 37.36 1.66 16.52
N PRO A 284 37.64 0.42 16.08
CA PRO A 284 38.81 -0.31 16.54
C PRO A 284 40.05 0.57 16.33
N LYS A 285 40.88 0.72 17.37
CA LYS A 285 42.18 1.38 17.21
C LYS A 285 42.95 0.60 16.14
N ILE A 286 43.22 1.24 15.01
CA ILE A 286 44.19 0.72 14.06
C ILE A 286 45.53 0.79 14.80
N ASP A 287 46.03 -0.35 15.26
CA ASP A 287 47.40 -0.43 15.78
C ASP A 287 48.32 0.14 14.70
N GLN A 288 48.89 1.30 14.96
CA GLN A 288 49.93 1.85 14.10
C GLN A 288 51.08 0.84 14.11
N PRO A 289 51.65 0.47 12.94
CA PRO A 289 52.84 -0.37 12.93
C PRO A 289 53.91 0.33 13.75
N SER A 290 54.51 -0.42 14.69
CA SER A 290 55.57 0.09 15.57
C SER A 290 56.72 0.65 14.72
N PRO A 291 57.36 1.75 15.15
CA PRO A 291 58.34 2.50 14.36
C PRO A 291 59.56 1.68 13.95
#